data_AF-A0A9E8ZE01-F1
#
_entry.id   AF-A0A9E8ZE01-F1
#
_cell.length_a   1.000
_cell.length_b   1.000
_cell.length_c   1.000
_cell.angle_alpha   90.00
_cell.angle_beta   90.00
_cell.angle_gamma   90.00
#
_symmetry.space_group_name_H-M   'P 1'
#
loop_
_entity.id
_entity.type
_entity.pdbx_description
1 polymer ?
#
loop_
_entity_poly.entity_id
_entity_poly.type
_entity_poly.pdbx_seq_one_letter_code
_entity_poly.pdbx_strand_id
1 'polypeptide(L)'
;MTSTPLFIDRSHPSASYQQALCDFGIAELIEALSNFCDPDFDVGRMHLEEQELEHLATLLIQQLCVSLNGKMMAGYLNVVRNADAWTITDLPRLELKPLQHLLVLPKSFPHQTSAPRFLDGDSVCWLSLPNCSQTDRGIVIGRFFAFASHHGQWEWKYLIWLKDTSSGVLADTAWEEDLESLEEEKYP
;
A
#
# COMPACT_ATOMS: atom_id res chain seq x y z
N MET A 1 49.77 3.35 -2.66
CA MET A 1 48.81 2.60 -3.49
C MET A 1 48.47 1.32 -2.77
N THR A 2 47.25 1.22 -2.23
CA THR A 2 46.39 0.03 -2.19
C THR A 2 45.14 0.42 -1.41
N SER A 3 44.09 0.69 -2.16
CA SER A 3 42.73 0.92 -1.66
C SER A 3 42.18 -0.38 -1.10
N THR A 4 41.59 -0.32 0.09
CA THR A 4 40.78 -1.41 0.66
C THR A 4 39.31 -1.15 0.25
N PRO A 5 38.58 -2.13 -0.30
CA PRO A 5 37.20 -1.90 -0.73
C PRO A 5 36.27 -1.93 0.49
N LEU A 6 35.39 -0.93 0.60
CA LEU A 6 34.24 -0.96 1.49
C LEU A 6 33.24 -1.97 0.93
N PHE A 7 33.24 -3.18 1.51
CA PHE A 7 32.10 -4.07 1.40
C PHE A 7 30.94 -3.41 2.14
N ILE A 8 29.91 -3.03 1.39
CA ILE A 8 28.60 -2.65 1.94
C ILE A 8 28.03 -3.94 2.54
N ASP A 9 28.01 -3.99 3.87
CA ASP A 9 27.37 -5.04 4.63
C ASP A 9 25.88 -5.04 4.27
N ARG A 10 25.42 -6.14 3.64
CA ARG A 10 24.01 -6.39 3.44
C ARG A 10 23.44 -6.64 4.83
N SER A 11 22.74 -5.65 5.36
CA SER A 11 22.14 -5.65 6.69
C SER A 11 21.33 -6.93 6.93
N HIS A 12 21.94 -7.88 7.65
CA HIS A 12 21.19 -8.97 8.25
C HIS A 12 20.28 -8.38 9.33
N PRO A 13 18.97 -8.70 9.33
CA PRO A 13 18.07 -8.22 10.37
C PRO A 13 18.60 -8.65 11.74
N SER A 14 18.62 -7.73 12.71
CA SER A 14 19.14 -8.01 14.05
C SER A 14 18.35 -9.17 14.67
N ALA A 15 19.03 -10.03 15.45
CA ALA A 15 18.38 -11.16 16.12
C ALA A 15 17.15 -10.74 16.96
N SER A 16 17.15 -9.50 17.47
CA SER A 16 16.01 -8.89 18.16
C SER A 16 14.80 -8.62 17.27
N TYR A 17 15.02 -8.22 16.02
CA TYR A 17 13.96 -7.93 15.06
C TYR A 17 13.31 -9.23 14.57
N GLN A 18 14.13 -10.24 14.25
CA GLN A 18 13.66 -11.58 13.89
C GLN A 18 12.88 -12.21 15.04
N GLN A 19 13.36 -12.10 16.27
CA GLN A 19 12.63 -12.59 17.45
C GLN A 19 11.27 -11.90 17.60
N ALA A 20 11.20 -10.59 17.42
CA ALA A 20 9.93 -9.87 17.48
C ALA A 20 8.95 -10.35 16.40
N LEU A 21 9.40 -10.59 15.17
CA LEU A 21 8.55 -11.10 14.10
C LEU A 21 7.97 -12.49 14.42
N CYS A 22 8.77 -13.38 15.03
CA CYS A 22 8.29 -14.68 15.51
C CYS A 22 7.33 -14.53 16.70
N ASP A 23 7.64 -13.65 17.65
CA ASP A 23 6.77 -13.41 18.82
C ASP A 23 5.38 -12.88 18.40
N PHE A 24 5.29 -12.15 17.28
CA PHE A 24 4.04 -11.66 16.70
C PHE A 24 3.39 -12.61 15.67
N GLY A 25 3.99 -13.77 15.38
CA GLY A 25 3.46 -14.73 14.41
C GLY A 25 3.58 -14.31 12.94
N ILE A 26 4.37 -13.26 12.65
CA ILE A 26 4.49 -12.68 11.30
C ILE A 26 5.37 -13.56 10.42
N ALA A 27 6.44 -14.14 10.99
CA ALA A 27 7.31 -15.05 10.26
C ALA A 27 6.55 -16.30 9.80
N GLU A 28 5.73 -16.87 10.68
CA GLU A 28 4.88 -18.03 10.41
C GLU A 28 3.80 -17.71 9.37
N LEU A 29 3.25 -16.49 9.39
CA LEU A 29 2.30 -16.05 8.36
C LEU A 29 2.99 -15.95 6.99
N ILE A 30 4.18 -15.34 6.92
CA ILE A 30 4.93 -15.22 5.66
C ILE A 30 5.32 -16.60 5.13
N GLU A 31 5.78 -17.51 5.99
CA GLU A 31 6.11 -18.89 5.62
C GLU A 31 4.86 -19.67 5.15
N ALA A 32 3.71 -19.47 5.82
CA ALA A 32 2.46 -20.08 5.39
C ALA A 32 2.03 -19.55 4.01
N LEU A 33 2.16 -18.24 3.78
CA LEU A 33 1.85 -17.62 2.50
C LEU A 33 2.81 -18.07 1.39
N SER A 34 4.11 -18.22 1.66
CA SER A 34 5.09 -18.64 0.64
C SER A 34 4.87 -20.08 0.17
N ASN A 35 4.24 -20.91 1.01
CA ASN A 35 3.95 -22.31 0.73
C ASN A 35 2.48 -22.57 0.38
N PHE A 36 1.65 -21.52 0.28
CA PHE A 36 0.22 -21.67 0.06
C PHE A 36 -0.08 -22.14 -1.37
N CYS A 37 -0.87 -23.19 -1.48
CA CYS A 37 -1.30 -23.76 -2.74
C CYS A 37 -2.70 -24.37 -2.60
N ASP A 38 -3.66 -23.81 -3.32
CA ASP A 38 -5.01 -24.34 -3.50
C ASP A 38 -5.47 -24.15 -4.97
N PRO A 39 -6.67 -24.61 -5.35
CA PRO A 39 -7.16 -24.47 -6.72
C PRO A 39 -7.28 -23.03 -7.24
N ASP A 40 -7.43 -22.05 -6.34
CA ASP A 40 -7.68 -20.64 -6.65
C ASP A 40 -6.41 -19.76 -6.51
N PHE A 41 -5.42 -20.20 -5.71
CA PHE A 41 -4.17 -19.49 -5.43
C PHE A 41 -2.98 -20.45 -5.28
N ASP A 42 -1.97 -20.29 -6.14
CA ASP A 42 -0.74 -21.09 -6.13
C ASP A 42 0.47 -20.17 -6.30
N VAL A 43 1.22 -20.02 -5.20
CA VAL A 43 2.41 -19.15 -5.13
C VAL A 43 3.47 -19.56 -6.14
N GLY A 44 3.67 -20.87 -6.34
CA GLY A 44 4.67 -21.41 -7.26
C GLY A 44 4.33 -21.11 -8.72
N ARG A 45 3.05 -20.95 -9.04
CA ARG A 45 2.58 -20.56 -10.37
C ARG A 45 2.45 -19.05 -10.57
N MET A 46 2.29 -18.29 -9.49
CA MET A 46 2.16 -16.83 -9.51
C MET A 46 3.52 -16.11 -9.50
N HIS A 47 4.63 -16.81 -9.23
CA HIS A 47 5.98 -16.25 -9.23
C HIS A 47 6.13 -15.02 -8.30
N LEU A 48 5.50 -15.07 -7.13
CA LEU A 48 5.50 -13.95 -6.19
C LEU A 48 6.91 -13.64 -5.69
N GLU A 49 7.26 -12.35 -5.70
CA GLU A 49 8.50 -11.86 -5.08
C GLU A 49 8.36 -11.80 -3.55
N GLU A 50 9.50 -11.82 -2.84
CA GLU A 50 9.53 -11.71 -1.37
C GLU A 50 8.82 -10.44 -0.87
N GLN A 51 9.03 -9.32 -1.57
CA GLN A 51 8.38 -8.06 -1.26
C GLN A 51 6.85 -8.14 -1.44
N GLU A 52 6.35 -8.85 -2.44
CA GLU A 52 4.90 -9.02 -2.66
C GLU A 52 4.27 -9.90 -1.57
N LEU A 53 4.99 -10.93 -1.10
CA LEU A 53 4.56 -11.74 0.04
C LEU A 53 4.47 -10.92 1.33
N GLU A 54 5.45 -10.04 1.59
CA GLU A 54 5.41 -9.13 2.73
C GLU A 54 4.24 -8.14 2.65
N HIS A 55 3.97 -7.58 1.46
CA HIS A 55 2.82 -6.71 1.24
C HIS A 55 1.50 -7.47 1.43
N LEU A 56 1.41 -8.71 0.95
CA LEU A 56 0.23 -9.56 1.13
C LEU A 56 -0.02 -9.85 2.60
N ALA A 57 1.03 -10.21 3.36
CA ALA A 57 0.94 -10.41 4.82
C ALA A 57 0.43 -9.14 5.51
N THR A 58 0.94 -7.96 5.12
CA THR A 58 0.53 -6.66 5.67
C THR A 58 -0.95 -6.39 5.40
N LEU A 59 -1.42 -6.61 4.17
CA LEU A 59 -2.83 -6.41 3.81
C LEU A 59 -3.76 -7.36 4.57
N LEU A 60 -3.35 -8.63 4.76
CA LEU A 60 -4.13 -9.60 5.53
C LEU A 60 -4.22 -9.24 7.01
N ILE A 61 -3.13 -8.76 7.62
CA ILE A 61 -3.12 -8.27 8.99
C ILE A 61 -4.03 -7.04 9.13
N GLN A 62 -3.93 -6.09 8.21
CA GLN A 62 -4.81 -4.91 8.21
C GLN A 62 -6.28 -5.31 8.08
N GLN A 63 -6.60 -6.23 7.15
CA GLN A 63 -7.95 -6.72 6.94
C GLN A 63 -8.48 -7.47 8.18
N LEU A 64 -7.63 -8.22 8.86
CA LEU A 64 -7.96 -8.85 10.14
C LEU A 64 -8.32 -7.78 11.17
N CYS A 65 -7.49 -6.75 11.35
CA CYS A 65 -7.72 -5.67 12.31
C CYS A 65 -9.04 -4.93 12.10
N VAL A 66 -9.43 -4.67 10.84
CA VAL A 66 -10.70 -3.97 10.54
C VAL A 66 -11.92 -4.89 10.57
N SER A 67 -11.74 -6.21 10.47
CA SER A 67 -12.83 -7.18 10.52
C SER A 67 -13.18 -7.67 11.93
N LEU A 68 -12.38 -7.27 12.94
CA LEU A 68 -12.64 -7.58 14.34
C LEU A 68 -14.01 -7.04 14.76
N ASN A 69 -14.83 -7.92 15.35
CA ASN A 69 -16.12 -7.53 15.92
C ASN A 69 -16.33 -8.17 17.29
N GLY A 70 -17.20 -7.57 18.09
CA GLY A 70 -17.42 -7.98 19.48
C GLY A 70 -17.86 -9.43 19.65
N LYS A 71 -18.64 -9.98 18.70
CA LYS A 71 -19.07 -11.38 18.74
C LYS A 71 -17.88 -12.33 18.54
N MET A 72 -17.00 -12.03 17.59
CA MET A 72 -15.79 -12.79 17.34
C MET A 72 -14.84 -12.73 18.54
N MET A 73 -14.57 -11.54 19.06
CA MET A 73 -13.71 -11.33 20.23
C MET A 73 -14.24 -12.03 21.48
N ALA A 74 -15.57 -12.01 21.70
CA ALA A 74 -16.19 -12.75 22.80
C ALA A 74 -15.98 -14.27 22.65
N GLY A 75 -16.06 -14.80 21.43
CA GLY A 75 -15.76 -16.21 21.13
C GLY A 75 -14.31 -16.57 21.46
N TYR A 76 -13.34 -15.79 20.97
CA TYR A 76 -11.91 -16.00 21.28
C TYR A 76 -11.61 -15.87 22.78
N LEU A 77 -12.19 -14.87 23.44
CA LEU A 77 -12.02 -14.68 24.88
C LEU A 77 -12.61 -15.84 25.69
N ASN A 78 -13.72 -16.41 25.25
CA ASN A 78 -14.31 -17.59 25.86
C ASN A 78 -13.38 -18.81 25.74
N VAL A 79 -12.73 -18.98 24.59
CA VAL A 79 -11.73 -20.02 24.37
C VAL A 79 -10.52 -19.81 25.29
N VAL A 80 -9.94 -18.60 25.33
CA VAL A 80 -8.79 -18.29 26.20
C VAL A 80 -9.09 -18.53 27.68
N ARG A 81 -10.32 -18.28 28.11
CA ARG A 81 -10.72 -18.40 29.53
C ARG A 81 -11.08 -19.81 29.96
N ASN A 82 -11.55 -20.65 29.04
CA ASN A 82 -12.18 -21.93 29.40
C ASN A 82 -11.61 -23.15 28.66
N ALA A 83 -10.81 -22.95 27.62
CA ALA A 83 -10.16 -24.03 26.90
C ALA A 83 -8.70 -24.15 27.32
N ASP A 84 -8.26 -25.38 27.55
CA ASP A 84 -6.84 -25.69 27.62
C ASP A 84 -6.22 -25.50 26.23
N ALA A 85 -5.13 -24.73 26.16
CA ALA A 85 -4.48 -24.31 24.90
C ALA A 85 -4.07 -25.47 23.96
N TRP A 86 -4.01 -26.71 24.47
CA TRP A 86 -3.63 -27.91 23.73
C TRP A 86 -4.80 -28.67 23.08
N THR A 87 -6.06 -28.28 23.34
CA THR A 87 -7.26 -29.01 22.86
C THR A 87 -8.08 -28.25 21.81
N ILE A 88 -7.66 -27.03 21.44
CA ILE A 88 -8.42 -26.19 20.51
C ILE A 88 -8.15 -26.65 19.08
N THR A 89 -8.98 -27.58 18.60
CA THR A 89 -9.00 -28.04 17.21
C THR A 89 -9.98 -27.25 16.35
N ASP A 90 -10.99 -26.63 16.97
CA ASP A 90 -12.03 -25.85 16.30
C ASP A 90 -11.95 -24.36 16.68
N LEU A 91 -10.89 -23.68 16.25
CA LEU A 91 -10.89 -22.22 16.23
C LEU A 91 -12.08 -21.76 15.36
N PRO A 92 -12.82 -20.72 15.78
CA PRO A 92 -13.89 -20.18 14.96
C PRO A 92 -13.30 -19.77 13.61
N ARG A 93 -13.83 -20.36 12.54
CA ARG A 93 -13.36 -20.10 11.17
C ARG A 93 -13.46 -18.61 10.90
N LEU A 94 -12.33 -17.98 10.68
CA LEU A 94 -12.24 -16.57 10.30
C LEU A 94 -12.68 -16.46 8.84
N GLU A 95 -13.94 -16.10 8.63
CA GLU A 95 -14.36 -15.60 7.33
C GLU A 95 -13.92 -14.14 7.24
N LEU A 96 -12.68 -13.95 6.80
CA LEU A 96 -12.30 -12.66 6.23
C LEU A 96 -13.26 -12.43 5.07
N LYS A 97 -14.11 -11.42 5.19
CA LYS A 97 -14.94 -11.01 4.07
C LYS A 97 -13.99 -10.82 2.89
N PRO A 98 -14.26 -11.44 1.71
CA PRO A 98 -13.46 -11.19 0.53
C PRO A 98 -13.40 -9.68 0.30
N LEU A 99 -12.41 -9.18 -0.44
CA LEU A 99 -12.34 -7.78 -0.83
C LEU A 99 -13.53 -7.42 -1.75
N GLN A 100 -14.76 -7.41 -1.21
CA GLN A 100 -16.01 -7.16 -1.91
C GLN A 100 -16.35 -5.67 -1.92
N HIS A 101 -15.47 -4.81 -1.38
CA HIS A 101 -15.80 -3.42 -1.12
C HIS A 101 -14.83 -2.37 -1.66
N LEU A 102 -13.64 -2.72 -2.16
CA LEU A 102 -12.63 -1.69 -2.48
C LEU A 102 -12.79 -1.03 -3.87
N LEU A 103 -13.69 -1.53 -4.72
CA LEU A 103 -13.95 -0.97 -6.06
C LEU A 103 -15.36 -0.40 -6.23
N VAL A 104 -16.15 -0.29 -5.16
CA VAL A 104 -17.44 0.39 -5.23
C VAL A 104 -17.21 1.86 -4.97
N LEU A 105 -17.32 2.66 -6.03
CA LEU A 105 -17.34 4.12 -5.94
C LEU A 105 -18.30 4.53 -4.81
N PRO A 106 -17.92 5.43 -3.89
CA PRO A 106 -18.77 5.81 -2.77
C PRO A 106 -20.16 6.20 -3.27
N LYS A 107 -21.24 5.71 -2.65
CA LYS A 107 -22.62 6.01 -3.08
C LYS A 107 -22.93 7.51 -3.11
N SER A 108 -22.17 8.29 -2.35
CA SER A 108 -22.27 9.74 -2.28
C SER A 108 -21.44 10.46 -3.34
N PHE A 109 -20.70 9.77 -4.22
CA PHE A 109 -19.99 10.39 -5.33
C PHE A 109 -20.97 10.90 -6.40
N PRO A 110 -20.74 12.11 -6.98
CA PRO A 110 -19.68 13.07 -6.68
C PRO A 110 -20.04 14.12 -5.60
N HIS A 111 -21.15 13.95 -4.87
CA HIS A 111 -21.77 14.98 -4.04
C HIS A 111 -21.06 15.27 -2.71
N GLN A 112 -20.33 14.30 -2.13
CA GLN A 112 -19.58 14.47 -0.87
C GLN A 112 -18.06 14.45 -1.06
N THR A 113 -17.58 14.32 -2.29
CA THR A 113 -16.15 14.34 -2.60
C THR A 113 -15.62 15.75 -2.47
N SER A 114 -14.40 15.91 -1.96
CA SER A 114 -13.67 17.18 -2.08
C SER A 114 -13.59 17.57 -3.56
N ALA A 115 -13.70 18.86 -3.85
CA ALA A 115 -13.43 19.31 -5.21
C ALA A 115 -11.95 19.04 -5.54
N PRO A 116 -11.63 18.62 -6.76
CA PRO A 116 -10.23 18.45 -7.18
C PRO A 116 -9.51 19.78 -7.06
N ARG A 117 -8.31 19.76 -6.48
CA ARG A 117 -7.44 20.93 -6.29
C ARG A 117 -6.97 21.50 -7.62
N PHE A 118 -6.73 20.65 -8.61
CA PHE A 118 -6.22 21.03 -9.92
C PHE A 118 -7.26 20.77 -11.02
N LEU A 119 -7.25 21.64 -12.03
CA LEU A 119 -8.10 21.59 -13.21
C LEU A 119 -7.27 21.27 -14.46
N ASP A 120 -7.94 20.85 -15.53
CA ASP A 120 -7.29 20.63 -16.81
C ASP A 120 -6.68 21.96 -17.31
N GLY A 121 -5.39 21.94 -17.63
CA GLY A 121 -4.61 23.12 -18.02
C GLY A 121 -3.72 23.68 -16.90
N ASP A 122 -3.91 23.27 -15.64
CA ASP A 122 -3.07 23.76 -14.54
C ASP A 122 -1.63 23.24 -14.66
N SER A 123 -0.66 24.13 -14.45
CA SER A 123 0.75 23.75 -14.36
C SER A 123 1.05 23.24 -12.95
N VAL A 124 1.59 22.04 -12.86
CA VAL A 124 1.92 21.37 -11.60
C VAL A 124 3.37 20.90 -11.60
N CYS A 125 3.91 20.75 -10.40
CA CYS A 125 5.18 20.06 -10.17
C CYS A 125 5.00 19.02 -9.07
N TRP A 126 5.82 17.97 -9.13
CA TRP A 126 5.87 17.00 -8.06
C TRP A 126 6.53 17.62 -6.82
N LEU A 127 6.11 17.17 -5.64
CA LEU A 127 6.75 17.53 -4.38
C LEU A 127 8.22 17.13 -4.40
N SER A 128 9.08 18.06 -3.99
CA SER A 128 10.51 17.79 -3.87
C SER A 128 10.79 16.84 -2.72
N LEU A 129 11.43 15.71 -3.01
CA LEU A 129 12.01 14.88 -1.98
C LEU A 129 13.11 15.68 -1.25
N PRO A 130 13.26 15.51 0.08
CA PRO A 130 14.35 16.14 0.81
C PRO A 130 15.68 15.73 0.17
N ASN A 131 16.42 16.74 -0.30
CA ASN A 131 17.71 16.66 -1.02
C ASN A 131 17.67 16.52 -2.56
N CYS A 132 16.51 16.62 -3.21
CA CYS A 132 16.43 16.72 -4.67
C CYS A 132 15.84 18.06 -5.10
N SER A 133 16.61 18.87 -5.85
CA SER A 133 16.19 20.19 -6.33
C SER A 133 15.47 20.16 -7.69
N GLN A 134 15.48 19.01 -8.36
CA GLN A 134 14.85 18.83 -9.65
C GLN A 134 13.62 17.94 -9.46
N THR A 135 12.45 18.55 -9.62
CA THR A 135 11.18 17.85 -9.67
C THR A 135 10.62 17.93 -11.06
N ASP A 136 10.00 16.84 -11.50
CA ASP A 136 9.32 16.79 -12.77
C ASP A 136 8.16 17.80 -12.78
N ARG A 137 7.91 18.36 -13.96
CA ARG A 137 6.91 19.40 -14.16
C ARG A 137 6.04 19.05 -15.35
N GLY A 138 4.77 19.38 -15.25
CA GLY A 138 3.83 19.11 -16.31
C GLY A 138 2.58 19.97 -16.25
N ILE A 139 1.65 19.62 -17.12
CA ILE A 139 0.32 20.22 -17.21
C ILE A 139 -0.71 19.12 -16.97
N VAL A 140 -1.70 19.39 -16.13
CA VAL A 140 -2.84 18.48 -15.94
C VAL A 140 -3.64 18.42 -17.24
N ILE A 141 -3.77 17.22 -17.81
CA ILE A 141 -4.54 16.96 -19.04
C ILE A 141 -5.77 16.08 -18.79
N GLY A 142 -5.95 15.62 -17.55
CA GLY A 142 -7.13 14.91 -17.11
C GLY A 142 -7.08 14.60 -15.63
N ARG A 143 -8.24 14.22 -15.10
CA ARG A 143 -8.43 13.87 -13.69
C ARG A 143 -9.47 12.80 -13.55
N PHE A 144 -9.25 11.91 -12.60
CA PHE A 144 -10.17 10.83 -12.30
C PHE A 144 -10.09 10.49 -10.82
N PHE A 145 -11.16 9.87 -10.32
CA PHE A 145 -11.24 9.46 -8.93
C PHE A 145 -10.84 7.99 -8.85
N ALA A 146 -9.83 7.67 -8.04
CA ALA A 146 -9.26 6.34 -7.94
C ALA A 146 -9.07 5.93 -6.47
N PHE A 147 -9.05 4.62 -6.21
CA PHE A 147 -8.80 4.11 -4.87
C PHE A 147 -7.31 4.20 -4.53
N ALA A 148 -6.95 5.06 -3.58
CA ALA A 148 -5.60 5.23 -3.06
C ALA A 148 -5.35 4.16 -1.98
N SER A 149 -4.70 3.06 -2.36
CA SER A 149 -4.41 1.94 -1.45
C SER A 149 -3.56 2.34 -0.24
N HIS A 150 -2.68 3.33 -0.40
CA HIS A 150 -1.80 3.84 0.65
C HIS A 150 -2.55 4.64 1.73
N HIS A 151 -3.73 5.20 1.43
CA HIS A 151 -4.62 5.85 2.40
C HIS A 151 -5.89 5.06 2.72
N GLY A 152 -6.13 3.96 2.01
CA GLY A 152 -7.34 3.15 2.17
C GLY A 152 -8.63 3.89 1.81
N GLN A 153 -8.57 4.95 1.01
CA GLN A 153 -9.71 5.79 0.64
C GLN A 153 -9.69 6.16 -0.86
N TRP A 154 -10.80 6.69 -1.37
CA TRP A 154 -10.84 7.19 -2.74
C TRP A 154 -10.35 8.63 -2.80
N GLU A 155 -9.49 8.94 -3.77
CA GLU A 155 -8.83 10.24 -3.90
C GLU A 155 -8.70 10.67 -5.37
N TRP A 156 -8.38 11.95 -5.56
CA TRP A 156 -8.11 12.51 -6.88
C TRP A 156 -6.75 12.07 -7.40
N LYS A 157 -6.76 11.56 -8.63
CA LYS A 157 -5.56 11.24 -9.39
C LYS A 157 -5.57 12.00 -10.70
N TYR A 158 -4.41 12.50 -11.09
CA TYR A 158 -4.24 13.36 -12.24
C TYR A 158 -3.46 12.65 -13.33
N LEU A 159 -3.82 12.90 -14.58
CA LEU A 159 -3.03 12.58 -15.76
C LEU A 159 -2.28 13.84 -16.16
N ILE A 160 -0.95 13.75 -16.20
CA ILE A 160 -0.06 14.90 -16.37
C ILE A 160 0.77 14.72 -17.62
N TRP A 161 0.78 15.74 -18.46
CA TRP A 161 1.70 15.82 -19.59
C TRP A 161 2.99 16.53 -19.16
N LEU A 162 4.11 15.83 -19.22
CA LEU A 162 5.41 16.33 -18.78
C LEU A 162 6.06 17.26 -19.81
N LYS A 163 6.64 18.38 -19.33
CA LYS A 163 7.17 19.46 -20.19
C LYS A 163 8.57 19.20 -20.75
N ASP A 164 9.41 18.42 -20.08
CA ASP A 164 10.83 18.28 -20.43
C ASP A 164 11.19 16.85 -20.84
N THR A 165 10.69 16.43 -22.01
CA THR A 165 11.08 15.16 -22.59
C THR A 165 11.72 15.41 -23.95
N SER A 166 13.04 15.29 -23.99
CA SER A 166 13.90 15.51 -25.15
C SER A 166 13.63 14.58 -26.34
N SER A 167 12.67 13.64 -26.22
CA SER A 167 12.47 12.57 -27.20
C SER A 167 11.02 12.07 -27.40
N GLY A 168 9.98 12.70 -26.83
CA GLY A 168 8.60 12.23 -27.06
C GLY A 168 7.50 12.96 -26.28
N VAL A 169 6.25 12.52 -26.42
CA VAL A 169 5.14 12.92 -25.53
C VAL A 169 5.12 11.93 -24.36
N LEU A 170 5.51 12.38 -23.17
CA LEU A 170 5.44 11.57 -21.95
C LEU A 170 4.27 12.05 -21.09
N ALA A 171 3.40 11.11 -20.74
CA ALA A 171 2.35 11.31 -19.77
C ALA A 171 2.59 10.40 -18.57
N ASP A 172 2.32 10.93 -17.38
CA ASP A 172 2.40 10.18 -16.13
C ASP A 172 1.15 10.45 -15.28
N THR A 173 0.98 9.68 -14.20
CA THR A 173 -0.10 9.86 -13.24
C THR A 173 0.42 10.14 -11.84
N ALA A 174 -0.18 11.08 -11.15
CA ALA A 174 0.19 11.44 -9.78
C ALA A 174 -1.06 11.62 -8.90
N TRP A 175 -0.92 11.34 -7.61
CA TRP A 175 -1.96 11.63 -6.63
C TRP A 175 -2.03 13.13 -6.35
N GLU A 176 -3.18 13.62 -5.90
CA GLU A 176 -3.35 15.04 -5.57
C GLU A 176 -2.36 15.55 -4.52
N GLU A 177 -1.95 14.68 -3.59
CA GLU A 177 -1.00 15.00 -2.53
C GLU A 177 0.45 15.07 -3.00
N ASP A 178 0.78 14.43 -4.12
CA ASP A 178 2.14 14.42 -4.67
C ASP A 178 2.46 15.71 -5.43
N LEU A 179 1.47 16.60 -5.61
CA LEU A 179 1.54 17.75 -6.51
C LEU A 179 1.40 19.08 -5.78
N GLU A 180 2.15 20.06 -6.29
CA GLU A 180 2.02 21.47 -5.94
C GLU A 180 1.71 22.30 -7.19
N SER A 181 0.96 23.40 -6.97
CA SER A 181 0.67 24.37 -8.02
C SER A 181 1.95 25.09 -8.39
N LEU A 182 2.30 25.09 -9.67
CA LEU A 182 3.33 25.97 -10.17
C LEU A 182 2.68 27.34 -10.37
N GLU A 183 2.81 28.23 -9.39
CA GLU A 183 2.44 29.64 -9.61
C GLU A 183 3.28 30.13 -10.79
N GLU A 184 2.63 30.43 -11.92
CA GLU A 184 3.27 31.20 -12.96
C GLU A 184 3.65 32.53 -12.31
N GLU A 185 4.96 32.77 -12.15
CA GLU A 185 5.48 34.09 -11.82
C GLU A 185 4.76 35.08 -12.73
N LYS A 186 3.83 35.85 -12.14
CA LYS A 186 3.23 36.99 -12.81
C LYS A 186 4.38 37.93 -13.14
N TYR A 187 4.85 37.86 -14.38
CA TYR A 187 5.77 38.84 -14.92
C TYR A 187 5.12 40.23 -14.76
N PRO A 188 5.80 41.20 -14.13
CA PRO A 188 5.32 42.57 -14.02
C PRO A 188 5.23 43.28 -15.38
#